data_AF-A0A0B0HAJ5-F1
#
_entry.id   AF-A0A0B0HAJ5-F1
#
_cell.length_a   1.000
_cell.length_b   1.000
_cell.length_c   1.000
_cell.angle_alpha   90.00
_cell.angle_beta   90.00
_cell.angle_gamma   90.00
#
_symmetry.space_group_name_H-M   'P 1'
#
loop_
_entity.id
_entity.type
_entity.pdbx_description
1 polymer ?
#
loop_
_entity_poly.entity_id
_entity_poly.type
_entity_poly.pdbx_seq_one_letter_code
_entity_poly.pdbx_strand_id
1 'polypeptide(L)'
;MHPGYLSVETHPQHQGIIRFGKQLYAPKLPDGEAGGHICYLARFNDIDAAMMHIHEALRHQLVDLDNHRYRVKVADAIAAVKSRQLKQSETWIDPDLDDETMQSIDASIARYKQRQARFEELMKLVAKAAIVVLLAEAVMMTLFF
;
A
#
# COMPACT_ATOMS: atom_id res chain seq x y z
N MET A 1 12.97 -4.66 11.35
CA MET A 1 11.58 -4.46 11.79
C MET A 1 11.53 -3.31 12.77
N HIS A 2 11.36 -2.10 12.25
CA HIS A 2 11.20 -0.91 13.08
C HIS A 2 9.70 -0.56 13.14
N PRO A 3 9.06 -0.63 14.31
CA PRO A 3 7.68 -0.19 14.42
C PRO A 3 7.61 1.33 14.29
N GLY A 4 6.53 1.82 13.70
CA GLY A 4 6.32 3.25 13.54
C GLY A 4 4.95 3.59 12.98
N TYR A 5 4.69 4.89 12.92
CA TYR A 5 3.49 5.49 12.39
C TYR A 5 3.74 6.05 11.00
N LEU A 6 2.82 5.75 10.10
CA LEU A 6 2.79 6.27 8.75
C LEU A 6 1.60 7.22 8.64
N SER A 7 1.87 8.50 8.38
CA SER A 7 0.86 9.53 8.12
C SER A 7 0.67 9.72 6.62
N VAL A 8 -0.57 9.99 6.23
CA VAL A 8 -0.95 10.45 4.89
C VAL A 8 -1.43 11.88 5.05
N GLU A 9 -0.71 12.79 4.41
CA GLU A 9 -0.89 14.22 4.57
C GLU A 9 -1.27 14.88 3.26
N THR A 10 -2.26 15.77 3.33
CA THR A 10 -2.60 16.71 2.27
C THR A 10 -2.06 18.08 2.60
N HIS A 11 -1.87 18.92 1.59
CA HIS A 11 -1.47 20.31 1.81
C HIS A 11 -2.43 21.24 1.07
N PRO A 12 -2.98 22.29 1.71
CA PRO A 12 -3.98 23.15 1.08
C PRO A 12 -3.44 23.88 -0.16
N GLN A 13 -2.13 24.19 -0.19
CA GLN A 13 -1.48 24.84 -1.34
C GLN A 13 -1.11 23.87 -2.48
N HIS A 14 -1.19 22.56 -2.25
CA HIS A 14 -0.78 21.53 -3.20
C HIS A 14 -1.85 20.43 -3.33
N GLN A 15 -3.01 20.81 -3.90
CA GLN A 15 -4.10 19.87 -4.12
C GLN A 15 -3.67 18.73 -5.06
N GLY A 16 -4.07 17.51 -4.71
CA GLY A 16 -3.72 16.30 -5.46
C GLY A 16 -2.27 15.83 -5.30
N ILE A 17 -1.50 16.44 -4.38
CA ILE A 17 -0.20 15.95 -3.95
C ILE A 17 -0.33 15.49 -2.50
N ILE A 18 0.04 14.23 -2.28
CA ILE A 18 -0.01 13.58 -0.98
C ILE A 18 1.41 13.33 -0.51
N ARG A 19 1.66 13.66 0.75
CA ARG A 19 2.93 13.37 1.43
C ARG A 19 2.74 12.19 2.35
N PHE A 20 3.70 11.26 2.34
CA PHE A 20 3.77 10.19 3.32
C PHE A 20 4.81 10.53 4.38
N GLY A 21 4.38 10.72 5.62
CA GLY A 21 5.26 10.97 6.75
C GLY A 21 5.57 9.67 7.50
N LYS A 22 6.83 9.44 7.85
CA LYS A 22 7.25 8.33 8.71
C LYS A 22 7.68 8.87 10.07
N GLN A 23 7.09 8.38 11.15
CA GLN A 23 7.40 8.83 12.49
C GLN A 23 7.46 7.65 13.47
N LEU A 24 8.31 7.75 14.49
CA LEU A 24 8.45 6.69 15.50
C LEU A 24 7.32 6.73 16.53
N TYR A 25 6.78 7.92 16.77
CA TYR A 25 5.73 8.20 17.74
C TYR A 25 4.48 8.72 17.03
N ALA A 26 3.32 8.58 17.68
CA ALA A 26 2.07 9.10 17.13
C ALA A 26 2.17 10.63 16.97
N PRO A 27 1.92 11.19 15.76
CA PRO A 27 1.85 12.63 15.57
C PRO A 27 0.70 13.24 16.35
N LYS A 28 0.78 14.55 16.58
CA LYS A 28 -0.36 15.31 17.06
C LYS A 28 -1.33 15.54 15.90
N LEU A 29 -2.48 14.87 15.95
CA LEU A 29 -3.52 15.00 14.95
C LEU A 29 -4.35 16.30 15.14
N PRO A 30 -4.89 16.90 14.07
CA PRO A 30 -4.73 16.54 12.66
C PRO A 30 -3.52 17.23 11.98
N ASP A 31 -2.68 17.95 12.73
CA ASP A 31 -1.61 18.77 12.17
C ASP A 31 -0.45 17.90 11.63
N GLY A 32 -0.19 18.02 10.33
CA GLY A 32 0.98 17.44 9.65
C GLY A 32 2.20 18.36 9.67
N GLU A 33 3.33 17.88 9.16
CA GLU A 33 4.52 18.75 9.10
C GLU A 33 4.38 19.79 7.99
N ALA A 34 5.10 20.92 8.15
CA ALA A 34 5.13 22.02 7.20
C ALA A 34 3.74 22.59 6.83
N GLY A 35 2.76 22.52 7.75
CA GLY A 35 1.41 23.01 7.51
C GLY A 35 0.52 22.05 6.71
N GLY A 36 0.94 20.79 6.57
CA GLY A 36 0.09 19.72 6.06
C GLY A 36 -1.03 19.34 7.04
N HIS A 37 -2.04 18.66 6.52
CA HIS A 37 -3.16 18.10 7.29
C HIS A 37 -3.14 16.59 7.16
N ILE A 38 -3.01 15.89 8.28
CA ILE A 38 -3.04 14.42 8.34
C ILE A 38 -4.49 13.99 8.14
N CYS A 39 -4.74 13.27 7.05
CA CYS A 39 -6.06 12.73 6.72
C CYS A 39 -6.19 11.26 7.13
N TYR A 40 -5.05 10.59 7.32
CA TYR A 40 -5.00 9.19 7.72
C TYR A 40 -3.68 8.88 8.43
N LEU A 41 -3.75 8.05 9.46
CA LEU A 41 -2.61 7.60 10.24
C LEU A 41 -2.73 6.10 10.48
N ALA A 42 -1.67 5.33 10.24
CA ALA A 42 -1.65 3.92 10.56
C ALA A 42 -0.33 3.49 11.23
N ARG A 43 -0.43 2.59 12.20
CA ARG A 43 0.72 1.99 12.88
C ARG A 43 1.13 0.67 12.24
N PHE A 44 2.41 0.56 11.90
CA PHE A 44 3.03 -0.63 11.33
C PHE A 44 4.08 -1.22 12.28
N ASN A 45 4.21 -2.55 12.26
CA ASN A 45 5.31 -3.25 12.94
C ASN A 45 6.65 -3.10 12.21
N ASP A 46 6.60 -2.83 10.90
CA ASP A 46 7.77 -2.54 10.07
C ASP A 46 7.43 -1.36 9.14
N ILE A 47 7.82 -0.16 9.56
CA ILE A 47 7.55 1.08 8.83
C ILE A 47 8.37 1.20 7.55
N ASP A 48 9.59 0.64 7.53
CA ASP A 48 10.46 0.66 6.37
C ASP A 48 9.86 -0.20 5.25
N ALA A 49 9.37 -1.39 5.60
CA ALA A 49 8.62 -2.24 4.67
C ALA A 49 7.33 -1.57 4.17
N ALA A 50 6.58 -0.90 5.06
CA ALA A 50 5.38 -0.16 4.68
C ALA A 50 5.68 0.94 3.66
N MET A 51 6.71 1.76 3.91
CA MET A 51 7.13 2.83 3.01
C MET A 51 7.60 2.28 1.65
N MET A 52 8.40 1.21 1.66
CA MET A 52 8.85 0.55 0.43
C MET A 52 7.67 0.07 -0.42
N HIS A 53 6.66 -0.55 0.21
CA HIS A 53 5.47 -1.04 -0.51
C HIS A 53 4.59 0.08 -1.07
N ILE A 54 4.55 1.23 -0.40
CA ILE A 54 3.85 2.43 -0.89
C ILE A 54 4.60 3.00 -2.07
N HIS A 55 5.91 3.16 -1.93
CA HIS A 55 6.75 3.61 -3.02
C HIS A 55 6.56 2.72 -4.25
N GLU A 56 6.57 1.39 -4.10
CA GLU A 56 6.35 0.49 -5.22
C GLU A 56 4.94 0.58 -5.82
N ALA A 57 3.91 0.76 -4.99
CA ALA A 57 2.53 0.95 -5.46
C ALA A 57 2.36 2.26 -6.25
N LEU A 58 3.01 3.34 -5.80
CA LEU A 58 2.82 4.70 -6.29
C LEU A 58 4.02 5.22 -7.10
N ARG A 59 4.98 4.36 -7.48
CA ARG A 59 6.23 4.78 -8.13
C ARG A 59 6.03 5.62 -9.39
N HIS A 60 4.99 5.33 -10.16
CA HIS A 60 4.67 6.06 -11.40
C HIS A 60 3.98 7.41 -11.14
N GLN A 61 3.66 7.72 -9.89
CA GLN A 61 3.02 8.95 -9.43
C GLN A 61 3.95 9.77 -8.53
N LEU A 62 5.22 9.40 -8.42
CA LEU A 62 6.21 10.11 -7.62
C LEU A 62 6.46 11.51 -8.17
N VAL A 63 6.40 12.52 -7.30
CA VAL A 63 6.71 13.92 -7.62
C VAL A 63 8.04 14.33 -6.99
N ASP A 64 8.26 13.91 -5.75
CA ASP A 64 9.46 14.24 -4.97
C ASP A 64 9.83 13.05 -4.09
N LEU A 65 11.00 12.47 -4.34
CA LEU A 65 11.50 11.32 -3.61
C LEU A 65 11.95 11.70 -2.19
N ASP A 66 12.66 12.82 -2.04
CA ASP A 66 13.25 13.23 -0.77
C ASP A 66 12.19 13.55 0.26
N ASN A 67 11.05 14.10 -0.19
CA ASN A 67 9.91 14.42 0.66
C ASN A 67 8.77 13.40 0.61
N HIS A 68 8.96 12.25 -0.07
CA HIS A 68 7.92 11.22 -0.27
C HIS A 68 6.56 11.80 -0.74
N ARG A 69 6.60 12.69 -1.74
CA ARG A 69 5.40 13.31 -2.31
C ARG A 69 4.99 12.62 -3.60
N TYR A 70 3.70 12.30 -3.69
CA TYR A 70 3.11 11.60 -4.81
C TYR A 70 1.89 12.37 -5.33
N ARG A 71 1.71 12.41 -6.64
CA ARG A 71 0.53 12.97 -7.29
C ARG A 71 -0.57 11.92 -7.36
N VAL A 72 -1.37 11.86 -6.30
CA VAL A 72 -2.38 10.84 -6.10
C VAL A 72 -3.58 11.45 -5.35
N LYS A 73 -4.77 10.88 -5.54
CA LYS A 73 -5.95 11.28 -4.75
C LYS A 73 -5.82 10.73 -3.33
N VAL A 74 -6.41 11.41 -2.35
CA VAL A 74 -6.46 10.97 -0.94
C VAL A 74 -6.98 9.53 -0.85
N ALA A 75 -8.05 9.22 -1.59
CA ALA A 75 -8.65 7.90 -1.62
C ALA A 75 -7.67 6.80 -2.07
N ASP A 76 -6.95 7.05 -3.16
CA ASP A 76 -5.97 6.11 -3.71
C ASP A 76 -4.76 5.95 -2.79
N ALA A 77 -4.33 7.02 -2.12
CA ALA A 77 -3.25 6.99 -1.13
C ALA A 77 -3.63 6.13 0.08
N ILE A 78 -4.80 6.38 0.68
CA ILE A 78 -5.31 5.59 1.82
C ILE A 78 -5.52 4.13 1.40
N ALA A 79 -6.05 3.90 0.20
CA ALA A 79 -6.23 2.54 -0.33
C ALA A 79 -4.89 1.83 -0.54
N ALA A 80 -3.84 2.52 -0.98
CA ALA A 80 -2.50 1.95 -1.10
C ALA A 80 -1.95 1.52 0.27
N VAL A 81 -2.25 2.25 1.35
CA VAL A 81 -1.87 1.86 2.71
C VAL A 81 -2.73 0.69 3.22
N LYS A 82 -4.06 0.76 3.09
CA LYS A 82 -5.01 -0.25 3.58
C LYS A 82 -4.98 -1.58 2.81
N SER A 83 -4.68 -1.56 1.52
CA SER A 83 -4.68 -2.77 0.68
C SER A 83 -3.52 -3.71 0.97
N ARG A 84 -2.46 -3.24 1.64
CA ARG A 84 -1.28 -4.05 1.94
C ARG A 84 -1.54 -4.97 3.14
N GLN A 85 -1.17 -6.24 2.98
CA GLN A 85 -1.29 -7.32 3.98
C GLN A 85 -0.31 -7.18 5.17
N LEU A 86 0.29 -6.01 5.38
CA LEU A 86 1.07 -5.78 6.59
C LEU A 86 0.13 -5.70 7.78
N LYS A 87 0.49 -6.33 8.90
CA LYS A 87 -0.26 -6.22 10.16
C LYS A 87 -0.25 -4.76 10.62
N GLN A 88 -1.41 -4.11 10.50
CA GLN A 88 -1.68 -2.77 10.99
C GLN A 88 -2.46 -2.92 12.29
N SER A 89 -2.05 -2.20 13.35
CA SER A 89 -2.68 -2.37 14.68
C SER A 89 -3.55 -1.19 15.08
N GLU A 90 -3.26 0.01 14.58
CA GLU A 90 -3.95 1.23 14.95
C GLU A 90 -4.14 2.08 13.70
N THR A 91 -5.33 2.61 13.51
CA THR A 91 -5.69 3.40 12.33
C THR A 91 -6.59 4.54 12.76
N TRP A 92 -6.17 5.77 12.47
CA TRP A 92 -7.00 6.95 12.58
C TRP A 92 -7.29 7.48 11.18
N ILE A 93 -8.54 7.88 10.95
CA ILE A 93 -9.00 8.51 9.72
C ILE A 93 -9.67 9.82 10.10
N ASP A 94 -9.44 10.86 9.32
CA ASP A 94 -10.01 12.17 9.56
C ASP A 94 -11.55 12.13 9.51
N PRO A 95 -12.26 12.52 10.58
CA PRO A 95 -13.72 12.54 10.58
C PRO A 95 -14.32 13.58 9.62
N ASP A 96 -13.53 14.56 9.17
CA ASP A 96 -13.98 15.59 8.22
C ASP A 96 -13.87 15.13 6.76
N LEU A 97 -13.46 13.88 6.50
CA LEU A 97 -13.53 13.27 5.18
C LEU A 97 -14.99 13.11 4.74
N ASP A 98 -15.30 13.65 3.57
CA ASP A 98 -16.62 13.57 2.96
C ASP A 98 -16.99 12.12 2.58
N ASP A 99 -18.30 11.84 2.60
CA ASP A 99 -18.84 10.52 2.28
C ASP A 99 -18.47 10.05 0.86
N GLU A 100 -18.29 10.97 -0.09
CA GLU A 100 -17.85 10.66 -1.45
C GLU A 100 -16.40 10.16 -1.47
N THR A 101 -15.49 10.81 -0.73
CA THR A 101 -14.12 10.33 -0.56
C THR A 101 -14.08 8.99 0.18
N MET A 102 -14.94 8.78 1.18
CA MET A 102 -15.02 7.51 1.90
C MET A 102 -15.42 6.35 0.96
N GLN A 103 -16.43 6.56 0.11
CA GLN A 103 -16.82 5.58 -0.91
C GLN A 103 -15.71 5.35 -1.95
N SER A 104 -14.98 6.42 -2.31
CA SER A 104 -13.83 6.33 -3.22
C SER A 104 -12.69 5.49 -2.63
N ILE A 105 -12.44 5.60 -1.32
CA ILE A 105 -11.47 4.77 -0.60
C ILE A 105 -11.85 3.29 -0.72
N ASP A 106 -13.10 2.93 -0.43
CA ASP A 106 -13.56 1.54 -0.47
C ASP A 106 -13.49 0.95 -1.88
N ALA A 107 -13.93 1.71 -2.88
CA ALA A 107 -13.82 1.30 -4.29
C ALA A 107 -12.36 1.08 -4.71
N SER A 108 -11.45 1.94 -4.25
CA SER A 108 -10.03 1.84 -4.55
C SER A 108 -9.40 0.64 -3.86
N ILE A 109 -9.74 0.37 -2.59
CA ILE A 109 -9.33 -0.83 -1.87
C ILE A 109 -9.78 -2.10 -2.60
N ALA A 110 -11.03 -2.14 -3.08
CA ALA A 110 -11.56 -3.28 -3.81
C ALA A 110 -10.78 -3.54 -5.11
N ARG A 111 -10.42 -2.48 -5.86
CA ARG A 111 -9.60 -2.59 -7.07
C ARG A 111 -8.20 -3.15 -6.78
N TYR A 112 -7.54 -2.66 -5.73
CA TYR A 112 -6.23 -3.17 -5.34
C TYR A 112 -6.30 -4.65 -4.94
N LYS A 113 -7.30 -5.04 -4.14
CA LYS A 113 -7.51 -6.45 -3.76
C LYS A 113 -7.79 -7.35 -4.97
N GLN A 114 -8.63 -6.91 -5.91
CA GLN A 114 -8.95 -7.70 -7.10
C GLN A 114 -7.73 -7.90 -7.99
N ARG A 115 -6.89 -6.87 -8.14
CA ARG A 115 -5.64 -6.98 -8.90
C ARG A 115 -4.68 -7.97 -8.26
N GLN A 116 -4.59 -7.96 -6.93
CA GLN A 116 -3.75 -8.91 -6.19
C GLN A 116 -4.27 -10.35 -6.31
N ALA A 117 -5.58 -10.56 -6.17
CA ALA A 117 -6.19 -11.88 -6.31
C ALA A 117 -5.95 -12.51 -7.69
N ARG A 118 -6.06 -11.72 -8.77
CA ARG A 118 -5.76 -12.21 -10.13
C ARG A 118 -4.29 -12.64 -10.28
N PHE A 119 -3.37 -11.90 -9.67
CA PHE A 119 -1.95 -12.25 -9.71
C PHE A 119 -1.69 -13.54 -8.93
N GLU A 120 -2.30 -13.72 -7.76
CA GLU A 120 -2.20 -14.96 -6.99
C GLU A 120 -2.76 -16.17 -7.74
N GLU A 121 -3.88 -16.02 -8.44
CA GLU A 121 -4.43 -17.10 -9.29
C GLU A 121 -3.49 -17.45 -10.45
N LEU A 122 -2.90 -16.45 -11.10
CA LEU A 122 -1.95 -16.67 -12.20
C LEU A 122 -0.68 -17.39 -11.69
N MET A 123 -0.14 -16.96 -10.54
CA MET A 123 1.01 -17.61 -9.92
C MET A 123 0.69 -19.05 -9.48
N LYS A 124 -0.52 -19.33 -8.98
CA LYS A 124 -0.98 -20.70 -8.67
C LYS A 124 -1.01 -21.58 -9.91
N LEU A 125 -1.49 -21.06 -11.05
CA LEU A 125 -1.48 -21.79 -12.32
C LEU A 125 -0.05 -22.09 -12.80
N VAL A 126 0.84 -21.10 -12.74
CA VAL A 126 2.27 -21.28 -13.11
C VAL A 126 2.93 -22.32 -12.21
N ALA A 127 2.72 -22.25 -10.89
CA ALA A 127 3.25 -23.24 -9.95
C ALA A 127 2.73 -24.65 -10.25
N LYS A 128 1.43 -24.79 -10.54
CA LYS A 128 0.83 -26.08 -10.92
C LYS A 128 1.43 -26.62 -12.22
N ALA A 129 1.64 -25.77 -13.22
CA ALA A 129 2.26 -26.17 -14.48
C ALA A 129 3.71 -26.62 -14.27
N ALA A 130 4.49 -25.89 -13.47
CA ALA A 130 5.87 -26.26 -13.13
C ALA A 130 5.94 -27.64 -12.46
N ILE A 131 5.04 -27.94 -11.52
CA ILE A 131 4.98 -29.25 -10.86
C ILE A 131 4.66 -30.37 -11.87
N VAL A 132 3.74 -30.14 -12.80
CA VAL A 132 3.39 -31.14 -13.83
C VAL A 132 4.57 -31.43 -14.75
N VAL A 133 5.31 -30.40 -15.17
CA VAL A 133 6.53 -30.56 -16.00
C VAL A 133 7.59 -31.35 -15.24
N LEU A 134 7.82 -31.02 -13.97
CA LEU A 134 8.81 -31.68 -13.12
C LEU A 134 8.46 -33.16 -12.89
N LEU A 135 7.17 -33.47 -12.69
CA LEU A 135 6.69 -34.85 -12.60
C LEU A 135 6.84 -35.61 -13.92
N ALA A 136 6.54 -34.98 -15.06
CA ALA A 136 6.70 -35.61 -16.36
C ALA A 136 8.17 -35.94 -16.67
N GLU A 137 9.09 -35.03 -16.31
CA GLU A 137 10.52 -35.24 -16.43
C GLU A 137 11.01 -36.38 -15.52
N ALA A 138 10.57 -36.39 -14.25
CA ALA A 138 10.90 -37.47 -13.32
C ALA A 138 10.39 -38.84 -13.80
N VAL A 139 9.16 -38.90 -14.33
CA VAL A 139 8.57 -40.13 -14.88
C VAL A 139 9.33 -40.60 -16.12
N MET A 140 9.69 -39.69 -17.04
CA MET A 140 10.54 -40.04 -18.18
C MET A 140 11.88 -40.61 -17.70
N MET A 141 12.54 -39.97 -16.73
CA MET A 141 13.82 -40.45 -16.20
C MET A 141 13.70 -41.86 -15.61
N THR A 142 12.60 -42.19 -14.92
CA THR A 142 12.37 -43.54 -14.38
C THR A 142 11.98 -44.59 -15.41
N LEU A 143 11.45 -44.22 -16.59
CA LEU A 143 11.06 -45.16 -17.64
C LEU A 143 12.18 -45.48 -18.62
N PHE A 144 13.22 -44.64 -18.69
CA PHE A 144 14.35 -44.78 -19.61
C PHE A 144 15.64 -45.28 -18.94
N PHE A 145 15.56 -45.74 -17.67
CA PHE A 145 16.63 -46.39 -16.90
C PHE A 145 16.18 -47.78 -16.45
#